data_AF-W2J8H9-F1
#
_entry.id   AF-W2J8H9-F1
#
_cell.length_a   1.000
_cell.length_b   1.000
_cell.length_c   1.000
_cell.angle_alpha   90.00
_cell.angle_beta   90.00
_cell.angle_gamma   90.00
#
_symmetry.space_group_name_H-M   'P 1'
#
loop_
_entity.id
_entity.type
_entity.pdbx_description
1 polymer ?
#
loop_
_entity_poly.entity_id
_entity_poly.type
_entity_poly.pdbx_seq_one_letter_code
_entity_poly.pdbx_strand_id
1 'polypeptide(L)'
;MQRTHTSIFPSAADKTAPRVALCRQLEENWNRIQVGRQGSYSIERLVSLDQYCNTTSWTRVILVCVSTPIPSLLVAVLLECFPLRPPSEGWVANWVFWLRMSLTSVLLAFGGYSQLAAFVPDLHFTLCKQIIASTGLAVGLIGTSILAAKIIGFPVPLLMQFGAIPTGFFAVLLLRLVGGSDAFASGSPIVAQMKRFQ
;
A
#
# COMPACT_ATOMS: atom_id res chain seq x y z
N MET A 1 50.03 29.01 -53.23
CA MET A 1 49.86 29.48 -51.84
C MET A 1 48.38 29.75 -51.59
N GLN A 2 47.64 28.81 -50.99
CA GLN A 2 46.46 29.13 -50.18
C GLN A 2 46.20 27.91 -49.27
N ARG A 3 46.16 28.18 -47.97
CA ARG A 3 46.33 27.22 -46.87
C ARG A 3 44.96 26.72 -46.42
N THR A 4 44.71 25.42 -46.53
CA THR A 4 43.72 24.70 -45.73
C THR A 4 44.26 24.55 -44.31
N HIS A 5 43.50 24.97 -43.29
CA HIS A 5 43.48 24.28 -42.00
C HIS A 5 42.23 24.64 -41.20
N THR A 6 41.36 23.64 -41.15
CA THR A 6 40.25 23.42 -40.24
C THR A 6 40.75 23.33 -38.79
N SER A 7 40.06 24.01 -37.87
CA SER A 7 39.93 23.63 -36.45
C SER A 7 38.53 24.12 -36.03
N ILE A 8 37.51 23.27 -36.08
CA ILE A 8 37.05 22.34 -35.03
C ILE A 8 37.10 22.99 -33.63
N PHE A 9 36.16 23.90 -33.38
CA PHE A 9 35.59 24.04 -32.05
C PHE A 9 34.69 22.83 -31.79
N PRO A 10 34.87 22.04 -30.72
CA PRO A 10 33.88 21.05 -30.34
C PRO A 10 32.64 21.80 -29.82
N SER A 11 31.59 21.81 -30.64
CA SER A 11 30.26 22.26 -30.25
C SER A 11 29.79 21.42 -29.06
N ALA A 12 29.46 22.08 -27.94
CA ALA A 12 28.91 21.48 -26.73
C ALA A 12 27.50 20.87 -26.91
N ALA A 13 27.08 20.60 -28.14
CA ALA A 13 25.74 20.14 -28.51
C ALA A 13 25.55 18.61 -28.40
N ASP A 14 26.62 17.83 -28.26
CA ASP A 14 26.54 16.36 -28.41
C ASP A 14 26.11 15.62 -27.12
N LYS A 15 26.10 16.29 -25.95
CA LYS A 15 25.71 15.67 -24.67
C LYS A 15 24.24 15.89 -24.30
N THR A 16 23.53 16.75 -25.03
CA THR A 16 22.16 17.17 -24.70
C THR A 16 21.12 16.24 -25.31
N ALA A 17 21.38 15.73 -26.52
CA ALA A 17 20.49 14.79 -27.23
C ALA A 17 20.18 13.48 -26.48
N PRO A 18 21.16 12.75 -25.89
CA PRO A 18 20.88 11.48 -25.21
C PRO A 18 20.11 11.68 -23.91
N ARG A 19 20.30 12.81 -23.21
CA ARG A 19 19.56 13.14 -21.98
C ARG A 19 18.11 13.47 -22.27
N VAL A 20 17.83 14.21 -23.35
CA VAL A 20 16.45 14.52 -23.78
C VAL A 20 15.72 13.25 -24.23
N ALA A 21 16.40 12.35 -24.95
CA ALA A 21 15.82 11.06 -25.34
C ALA A 21 15.51 10.16 -24.12
N LEU A 22 16.41 10.12 -23.13
CA LEU A 22 16.20 9.38 -21.89
C LEU A 22 15.04 9.96 -21.07
N CYS A 23 14.98 11.29 -20.90
CA CYS A 23 13.87 11.95 -20.20
C CYS A 23 12.54 11.67 -20.89
N ARG A 24 12.51 11.71 -22.23
CA ARG A 24 11.31 11.39 -23.01
C ARG A 24 10.90 9.93 -22.87
N GLN A 25 11.86 8.99 -22.91
CA GLN A 25 11.57 7.58 -22.67
C GLN A 25 11.09 7.31 -21.24
N LEU A 26 11.66 7.99 -20.25
CA LEU A 26 11.22 7.91 -18.86
C LEU A 26 9.82 8.51 -18.69
N GLU A 27 9.52 9.61 -19.35
CA GLU A 27 8.20 10.24 -19.35
C GLU A 27 7.16 9.37 -20.06
N GLU A 28 7.50 8.77 -21.21
CA GLU A 28 6.64 7.85 -21.94
C GLU A 28 6.39 6.57 -21.12
N ASN A 29 7.42 6.01 -20.49
CA ASN A 29 7.28 4.87 -19.59
C ASN A 29 6.47 5.23 -18.33
N TRP A 30 6.70 6.41 -17.75
CA TRP A 30 5.96 6.92 -16.61
C TRP A 30 4.47 7.11 -16.95
N ASN A 31 4.19 7.72 -18.10
CA ASN A 31 2.84 7.92 -18.61
C ASN A 31 2.15 6.59 -18.95
N ARG A 32 2.88 5.58 -19.44
CA ARG A 32 2.36 4.21 -19.63
C ARG A 32 2.04 3.52 -18.30
N ILE A 33 2.83 3.76 -17.25
CA ILE A 33 2.61 3.20 -15.90
C ILE A 33 1.42 3.88 -15.19
N GLN A 34 1.03 5.09 -15.60
CA GLN A 34 -0.14 5.77 -15.04
C GLN A 34 -1.47 5.14 -15.50
N VAL A 35 -1.85 4.02 -14.87
CA VAL A 35 -3.13 3.33 -15.04
C VAL A 35 -4.33 4.26 -14.88
N GLY A 36 -4.21 5.31 -14.05
CA GLY A 36 -5.26 6.30 -13.83
C GLY A 36 -5.59 7.19 -15.04
N ARG A 37 -4.73 7.25 -16.06
CA ARG A 37 -4.95 8.01 -17.31
C ARG A 37 -5.48 7.16 -18.47
N GLN A 38 -5.48 5.83 -18.33
CA GLN A 38 -5.90 4.88 -19.38
C GLN A 38 -7.43 4.70 -19.47
N GLY A 39 -8.21 5.75 -19.17
CA GLY A 39 -9.63 5.85 -19.48
C GLY A 39 -10.58 4.76 -18.95
N SER A 40 -10.07 3.77 -18.20
CA SER A 40 -10.83 2.58 -17.79
C SER A 40 -11.66 2.81 -16.51
N TYR A 41 -12.06 4.05 -16.25
CA TYR A 41 -13.28 4.24 -15.48
C TYR A 41 -14.43 3.82 -16.38
N SER A 42 -15.04 2.66 -16.11
CA SER A 42 -16.25 2.27 -16.83
C SER A 42 -17.22 3.46 -16.82
N ILE A 43 -17.69 3.88 -18.00
CA ILE A 43 -18.69 4.95 -18.15
C ILE A 43 -19.88 4.67 -17.22
N GLU A 44 -20.18 3.39 -16.99
CA GLU A 44 -21.19 2.90 -16.06
C GLU A 44 -20.96 3.39 -14.62
N ARG A 45 -19.72 3.41 -14.12
CA ARG A 45 -19.42 3.94 -12.78
C ARG A 45 -19.66 5.45 -12.71
N LEU A 46 -19.27 6.19 -13.74
CA LEU A 46 -19.47 7.64 -13.79
C LEU A 46 -20.96 8.00 -13.86
N VAL A 47 -21.71 7.29 -14.70
CA VAL A 47 -23.17 7.43 -14.81
C VAL A 47 -23.87 7.04 -13.50
N SER A 48 -23.42 5.96 -12.84
CA SER A 48 -23.99 5.56 -11.54
C SER A 48 -23.74 6.59 -10.44
N LEU A 49 -22.59 7.26 -10.46
CA LEU A 49 -22.26 8.32 -9.52
C LEU A 49 -23.10 9.58 -9.79
N ASP A 50 -23.24 9.99 -11.04
CA ASP A 50 -24.08 11.12 -11.44
C ASP A 50 -25.55 10.87 -11.04
N GLN A 51 -26.06 9.68 -11.33
CA GLN A 51 -27.39 9.28 -10.91
C GLN A 51 -27.54 9.27 -9.39
N TYR A 52 -26.54 8.79 -8.64
CA TYR A 52 -26.55 8.83 -7.17
C TYR A 52 -26.59 10.27 -6.65
N CYS A 53 -25.77 11.18 -7.20
CA CYS A 53 -25.75 12.60 -6.84
C CYS A 53 -27.08 13.30 -7.14
N ASN A 54 -27.74 12.96 -8.25
CA ASN A 54 -28.99 13.58 -8.67
C ASN A 54 -30.24 13.02 -7.97
N THR A 55 -30.19 11.79 -7.46
CA THR A 55 -31.36 11.11 -6.87
C THR A 55 -31.31 10.98 -5.35
N THR A 56 -30.13 11.09 -4.73
CA THR A 56 -29.97 10.82 -3.30
C THR A 56 -30.18 12.08 -2.46
N SER A 57 -31.02 11.98 -1.43
CA SER A 57 -31.23 13.04 -0.44
C SER A 57 -29.95 13.35 0.35
N TRP A 58 -29.65 14.63 0.58
CA TRP A 58 -28.53 15.11 1.40
C TRP A 58 -28.43 14.45 2.79
N THR A 59 -29.57 14.10 3.40
CA THR A 59 -29.63 13.38 4.68
C THR A 59 -28.97 12.01 4.62
N ARG A 60 -29.19 11.23 3.55
CA ARG A 60 -28.51 9.94 3.33
C ARG A 60 -27.01 10.12 3.14
N VAL A 61 -26.60 11.15 2.41
CA VAL A 61 -25.17 11.44 2.19
C VAL A 61 -24.48 11.76 3.53
N ILE A 62 -25.06 12.67 4.32
CA ILE A 62 -24.53 13.04 5.65
C ILE A 62 -24.49 11.81 6.56
N LEU A 63 -25.58 11.02 6.59
CA LEU A 63 -25.65 9.81 7.40
C LEU A 63 -24.55 8.81 7.01
N VAL A 64 -24.32 8.56 5.72
CA VAL A 64 -23.24 7.67 5.25
C VAL A 64 -21.87 8.23 5.63
N CYS A 65 -21.63 9.52 5.40
CA CYS A 65 -20.34 10.16 5.72
C CYS A 65 -20.03 10.16 7.22
N VAL A 66 -21.03 10.29 8.08
CA VAL A 66 -20.87 10.25 9.54
C VAL A 66 -20.81 8.81 10.07
N SER A 67 -21.63 7.91 9.54
CA SER A 67 -21.67 6.50 9.97
C SER A 67 -20.46 5.69 9.53
N THR A 68 -19.84 6.01 8.40
CA THR A 68 -18.64 5.30 7.91
C THR A 68 -17.46 5.37 8.88
N PRO A 69 -17.06 6.54 9.44
CA PRO A 69 -15.96 6.61 10.39
C PRO A 69 -16.33 6.14 11.80
N ILE A 70 -17.61 6.14 12.20
CA ILE A 70 -18.02 5.82 13.58
C ILE A 70 -17.51 4.45 14.07
N PRO A 71 -17.67 3.33 13.33
CA PRO A 71 -17.15 2.03 13.75
C PRO A 71 -15.63 2.06 13.96
N SER A 72 -14.90 2.73 13.07
CA SER A 72 -13.44 2.87 13.18
C SER A 72 -13.05 3.69 14.40
N LEU A 73 -13.74 4.80 14.65
CA LEU A 73 -13.49 5.67 15.80
C LEU A 73 -13.83 4.97 17.11
N LEU A 74 -14.93 4.23 17.16
CA LEU A 74 -15.32 3.45 18.34
C LEU A 74 -14.24 2.43 18.69
N VAL A 75 -13.74 1.68 17.70
CA VAL A 75 -12.65 0.72 17.92
C VAL A 75 -11.37 1.41 18.38
N ALA A 76 -11.02 2.56 17.79
CA ALA A 76 -9.86 3.34 18.23
C ALA A 76 -10.01 3.80 19.69
N VAL A 77 -11.16 4.35 20.07
CA VAL A 77 -11.43 4.76 21.45
C VAL A 77 -11.34 3.58 22.42
N LEU A 78 -11.94 2.43 22.07
CA LEU A 78 -11.85 1.21 22.87
C LEU A 78 -10.40 0.77 23.09
N LEU A 79 -9.55 0.90 22.06
CA LEU A 79 -8.12 0.62 22.16
C LEU A 79 -7.37 1.65 23.00
N GLU A 80 -7.72 2.93 22.92
CA GLU A 80 -7.14 4.02 23.71
C GLU A 80 -7.50 3.93 25.19
N CYS A 81 -8.65 3.35 25.54
CA CYS A 81 -9.07 3.13 26.92
C CYS A 81 -8.16 2.16 27.70
N PHE A 82 -7.33 1.36 27.01
CA PHE A 82 -6.38 0.49 27.69
C PHE A 82 -5.16 1.28 28.20
N PRO A 83 -4.92 1.31 29.53
CA PRO A 83 -3.88 2.14 30.12
C PRO A 83 -2.49 1.66 29.71
N LEU A 84 -1.66 2.61 29.24
CA LEU A 84 -0.25 2.37 28.96
C LEU A 84 0.58 2.65 30.21
N ARG A 85 1.65 1.87 30.38
CA ARG A 85 2.63 2.10 31.45
C ARG A 85 3.71 3.07 30.98
N PRO A 86 4.47 3.70 31.89
CA PRO A 86 5.58 4.53 31.48
C PRO A 86 6.61 3.70 30.68
N PRO A 87 7.20 4.28 29.61
CA PRO A 87 8.12 3.53 28.76
C PRO A 87 9.44 3.18 29.46
N SER A 88 9.77 3.85 30.57
CA SER A 88 10.92 3.52 31.42
C SER A 88 10.83 2.12 32.05
N GLU A 89 9.64 1.55 32.20
CA GLU A 89 9.45 0.17 32.70
C GLU A 89 9.80 -0.90 31.66
N GLY A 90 10.13 -0.50 30.42
CA GLY A 90 10.60 -1.39 29.37
C GLY A 90 9.50 -2.14 28.64
N TRP A 91 9.90 -2.89 27.61
CA TRP A 91 8.98 -3.52 26.66
C TRP A 91 8.14 -4.65 27.26
N VAL A 92 8.62 -5.32 28.31
CA VAL A 92 7.91 -6.43 28.99
C VAL A 92 6.74 -5.91 29.81
N ALA A 93 6.96 -4.84 30.59
CA ALA A 93 5.93 -4.22 31.41
C ALA A 93 4.82 -3.58 30.55
N ASN A 94 5.17 -3.16 29.34
CA ASN A 94 4.28 -2.55 28.35
C ASN A 94 3.58 -3.58 27.45
N TRP A 95 3.10 -4.70 28.00
CA TRP A 95 2.39 -5.73 27.20
C TRP A 95 1.09 -5.20 26.55
N VAL A 96 0.40 -4.27 27.21
CA VAL A 96 -0.82 -3.61 26.70
C VAL A 96 -0.54 -2.82 25.42
N PHE A 97 0.65 -2.22 25.31
CA PHE A 97 1.08 -1.52 24.11
C PHE A 97 1.15 -2.47 22.91
N TRP A 98 1.74 -3.65 23.09
CA TRP A 98 1.82 -4.68 22.06
C TRP A 98 0.46 -5.23 21.68
N LEU A 99 -0.45 -5.40 22.65
CA LEU A 99 -1.83 -5.82 22.39
C LEU A 99 -2.57 -4.78 21.52
N ARG A 100 -2.53 -3.51 21.91
CA ARG A 100 -3.16 -2.41 21.15
C ARG A 100 -2.62 -2.35 19.73
N MET A 101 -1.30 -2.40 19.58
CA MET A 101 -0.64 -2.38 18.28
C MET A 101 -1.05 -3.59 17.43
N SER A 102 -1.08 -4.79 18.03
CA SER A 102 -1.49 -6.01 17.35
C SER A 102 -2.92 -5.90 16.81
N LEU A 103 -3.88 -5.45 17.63
CA LEU A 103 -5.27 -5.33 17.21
C LEU A 103 -5.44 -4.31 16.09
N THR A 104 -4.81 -3.13 16.21
CA THR A 104 -4.81 -2.11 15.14
C THR A 104 -4.23 -2.69 13.85
N SER A 105 -3.11 -3.41 13.92
CA SER A 105 -2.47 -4.01 12.75
C SER A 105 -3.35 -5.08 12.09
N VAL A 106 -4.01 -5.94 12.87
CA VAL A 106 -4.94 -6.95 12.32
C VAL A 106 -6.10 -6.28 11.59
N LEU A 107 -6.71 -5.26 12.18
CA LEU A 107 -7.85 -4.55 11.59
C LEU A 107 -7.46 -3.82 10.30
N LEU A 108 -6.32 -3.11 10.32
CA LEU A 108 -5.82 -2.39 9.16
C LEU A 108 -5.45 -3.36 8.02
N ALA A 109 -4.75 -4.46 8.35
CA ALA A 109 -4.39 -5.47 7.37
C ALA A 109 -5.61 -6.17 6.79
N PHE A 110 -6.60 -6.53 7.62
CA PHE A 110 -7.85 -7.13 7.16
C PHE A 110 -8.60 -6.19 6.21
N GLY A 111 -8.70 -4.90 6.54
CA GLY A 111 -9.29 -3.89 5.67
C GLY A 111 -8.56 -3.77 4.33
N GLY A 112 -7.23 -3.72 4.35
CA GLY A 112 -6.41 -3.68 3.13
C GLY A 112 -6.57 -4.93 2.26
N TYR A 113 -6.61 -6.11 2.87
CA TYR A 113 -6.86 -7.37 2.17
C TYR A 113 -8.29 -7.48 1.63
N SER A 114 -9.29 -6.94 2.34
CA SER A 114 -10.67 -6.85 1.87
C SER A 114 -10.77 -5.95 0.63
N GLN A 115 -10.08 -4.81 0.63
CA GLN A 115 -9.99 -3.92 -0.53
C GLN A 115 -9.29 -4.59 -1.71
N LEU A 116 -8.19 -5.30 -1.45
CA LEU A 116 -7.49 -6.05 -2.48
C LEU A 116 -8.38 -7.13 -3.11
N ALA A 117 -9.12 -7.88 -2.29
CA ALA A 117 -10.06 -8.88 -2.77
C ALA A 117 -11.21 -8.27 -3.60
N ALA A 118 -11.66 -7.06 -3.24
CA ALA A 118 -12.68 -6.34 -3.98
C ALA A 118 -12.15 -5.77 -5.32
N PHE A 119 -10.89 -5.35 -5.38
CA PHE A 119 -10.26 -4.84 -6.61
C PHE A 119 -9.76 -5.92 -7.55
N VAL A 120 -9.41 -7.10 -7.02
CA VAL A 120 -8.91 -8.24 -7.79
C VAL A 120 -9.74 -9.49 -7.45
N PRO A 121 -10.97 -9.61 -8.00
CA PRO A 121 -11.84 -10.76 -7.72
C PRO A 121 -11.21 -12.10 -8.07
N ASP A 122 -10.36 -12.11 -9.10
CA ASP A 122 -9.62 -13.29 -9.59
C ASP A 122 -8.61 -13.86 -8.58
N LEU A 123 -8.30 -13.12 -7.51
CA LEU A 123 -7.43 -13.60 -6.43
C LEU A 123 -8.10 -14.65 -5.53
N HIS A 124 -9.45 -14.80 -5.59
CA HIS A 124 -10.23 -15.74 -4.78
C HIS A 124 -9.81 -15.72 -3.29
N PHE A 125 -9.63 -14.50 -2.75
CA PHE A 125 -9.10 -14.31 -1.41
C PHE A 125 -10.21 -14.38 -0.36
N THR A 126 -10.56 -15.60 0.05
CA THR A 126 -11.64 -15.88 1.02
C THR A 126 -11.44 -15.18 2.37
N LEU A 127 -12.54 -14.96 3.11
CA LEU A 127 -12.48 -14.33 4.44
C LEU A 127 -11.54 -15.05 5.42
N CYS A 128 -11.53 -16.38 5.43
CA CYS A 128 -10.63 -17.16 6.27
C CYS A 128 -9.15 -16.86 5.94
N LYS A 129 -8.82 -16.80 4.65
CA LYS A 129 -7.49 -16.43 4.17
C LYS A 129 -7.11 -15.00 4.59
N GLN A 130 -8.04 -14.06 4.51
CA GLN A 130 -7.81 -12.67 4.94
C GLN A 130 -7.51 -12.59 6.44
N ILE A 131 -8.25 -13.32 7.29
CA ILE A 131 -8.03 -13.36 8.74
C ILE A 131 -6.68 -14.00 9.09
N ILE A 132 -6.33 -15.10 8.42
CA ILE A 132 -5.03 -15.78 8.63
C ILE A 132 -3.88 -14.84 8.23
N ALA A 133 -3.98 -14.19 7.07
CA ALA A 133 -2.95 -13.28 6.58
C ALA A 133 -2.83 -12.03 7.46
N SER A 134 -3.93 -11.42 7.90
CA SER A 134 -3.88 -10.23 8.77
C SER A 134 -3.31 -10.56 10.15
N THR A 135 -3.68 -11.71 10.72
CA THR A 135 -3.14 -12.19 12.00
C THR A 135 -1.66 -12.51 11.90
N GLY A 136 -1.25 -13.25 10.85
CA GLY A 136 0.16 -13.54 10.61
C GLY A 136 1.01 -12.28 10.44
N LEU A 137 0.46 -11.25 9.80
CA LEU A 137 1.15 -9.98 9.57
C LEU A 137 1.39 -9.27 10.89
N ALA A 138 0.37 -9.21 11.74
CA ALA A 138 0.48 -8.62 13.06
C ALA A 138 1.51 -9.37 13.92
N VAL A 139 1.53 -10.71 13.89
CA VAL A 139 2.55 -11.50 14.59
C VAL A 139 3.95 -11.17 14.10
N GLY A 140 4.17 -11.10 12.78
CA GLY A 140 5.46 -10.73 12.20
C GLY A 140 5.91 -9.32 12.61
N LEU A 141 5.01 -8.34 12.49
CA LEU A 141 5.28 -6.96 12.89
C LEU A 141 5.65 -6.86 14.37
N ILE A 142 4.81 -7.37 15.27
CA ILE A 142 5.05 -7.31 16.72
C ILE A 142 6.33 -8.08 17.09
N GLY A 143 6.57 -9.23 16.48
CA GLY A 143 7.81 -9.99 16.67
C GLY A 143 9.06 -9.17 16.31
N THR A 144 9.05 -8.50 15.16
CA THR A 144 10.17 -7.63 14.76
C THR A 144 10.30 -6.40 15.65
N SER A 145 9.20 -5.80 16.11
CA SER A 145 9.22 -4.66 17.02
C SER A 145 9.70 -5.02 18.43
N ILE A 146 9.35 -6.20 18.94
CA ILE A 146 9.87 -6.71 20.22
C ILE A 146 11.36 -7.00 20.10
N LEU A 147 11.80 -7.59 18.99
CA LEU A 147 13.23 -7.83 18.74
C LEU A 147 14.00 -6.51 18.69
N ALA A 148 13.47 -5.50 17.99
CA ALA A 148 14.05 -4.16 17.97
C ALA A 148 14.07 -3.52 19.35
N ALA A 149 13.00 -3.67 20.14
CA ALA A 149 12.94 -3.17 21.51
C ALA A 149 13.97 -3.82 22.44
N LYS A 150 14.30 -5.11 22.20
CA LYS A 150 15.37 -5.81 22.91
C LYS A 150 16.77 -5.34 22.52
N ILE A 151 17.01 -5.05 21.24
CA ILE A 151 18.35 -4.70 20.72
C ILE A 151 18.66 -3.21 20.90
N ILE A 152 17.70 -2.35 20.55
CA ILE A 152 17.87 -0.89 20.49
C ILE A 152 17.39 -0.23 21.79
N GLY A 153 16.45 -0.86 22.50
CA GLY A 153 15.79 -0.31 23.69
C GLY A 153 14.34 0.06 23.44
N PHE A 154 13.60 0.25 24.54
CA PHE A 154 12.19 0.65 24.52
C PHE A 154 12.04 2.10 25.01
N PRO A 155 11.26 2.95 24.31
CA PRO A 155 10.49 2.68 23.11
C PRO A 155 11.38 2.59 21.86
N VAL A 156 10.97 1.80 20.87
CA VAL A 156 11.73 1.66 19.61
C VAL A 156 11.77 3.01 18.89
N PRO A 157 12.96 3.53 18.53
CA PRO A 157 13.08 4.77 17.79
C PRO A 157 12.33 4.71 16.46
N LEU A 158 11.56 5.76 16.15
CA LEU A 158 10.81 5.87 14.89
C LEU A 158 9.95 4.63 14.57
N LEU A 159 9.28 4.05 15.58
CA LEU A 159 8.56 2.78 15.45
C LEU A 159 7.59 2.70 14.27
N MET A 160 6.93 3.81 13.88
CA MET A 160 6.07 3.82 12.68
C MET A 160 6.87 3.61 11.39
N GLN A 161 8.03 4.27 11.26
CA GLN A 161 8.90 4.12 10.09
C GLN A 161 9.62 2.77 10.11
N PHE A 162 10.07 2.34 11.28
CA PHE A 162 10.66 1.03 11.49
C PHE A 162 9.66 -0.07 11.14
N GLY A 163 8.43 0.02 11.62
CA GLY A 163 7.36 -0.96 11.42
C GLY A 163 6.84 -1.01 9.98
N ALA A 164 6.99 0.04 9.19
CA ALA A 164 6.57 0.06 7.79
C ALA A 164 7.30 -1.00 6.94
N ILE A 165 8.60 -1.19 7.17
CA ILE A 165 9.42 -2.15 6.40
C ILE A 165 8.99 -3.60 6.69
N PRO A 166 8.94 -4.08 7.95
CA PRO A 166 8.39 -5.39 8.27
C PRO A 166 6.96 -5.56 7.79
N THR A 167 6.11 -4.53 7.95
CA THR A 167 4.72 -4.60 7.51
C THR A 167 4.61 -4.90 6.01
N GLY A 168 5.35 -4.16 5.17
CA GLY A 168 5.36 -4.40 3.73
C GLY A 168 5.90 -5.80 3.38
N PHE A 169 6.99 -6.21 4.03
CA PHE A 169 7.58 -7.53 3.82
C PHE A 169 6.60 -8.67 4.19
N PHE A 170 6.04 -8.64 5.39
CA PHE A 170 5.08 -9.65 5.85
C PHE A 170 3.77 -9.61 5.07
N ALA A 171 3.31 -8.43 4.64
CA ALA A 171 2.12 -8.31 3.81
C ALA A 171 2.26 -9.07 2.49
N VAL A 172 3.38 -8.88 1.79
CA VAL A 172 3.66 -9.59 0.53
C VAL A 172 3.88 -11.08 0.78
N LEU A 173 4.64 -11.43 1.81
CA LEU A 173 4.91 -12.82 2.18
C LEU A 173 3.62 -13.58 2.46
N LEU A 174 2.75 -13.04 3.32
CA LEU A 174 1.51 -13.70 3.72
C LEU A 174 0.46 -13.69 2.62
N LEU A 175 0.42 -12.64 1.80
CA LEU A 175 -0.39 -12.64 0.59
C LEU A 175 -0.01 -13.80 -0.34
N ARG A 176 1.29 -14.06 -0.51
CA ARG A 176 1.78 -15.17 -1.34
C ARG A 176 1.50 -16.53 -0.69
N LEU A 177 1.82 -16.67 0.60
CA LEU A 177 1.65 -17.93 1.32
C LEU A 177 0.18 -18.34 1.45
N VAL A 178 -0.71 -17.38 1.73
CA VAL A 178 -2.14 -17.65 2.00
C VAL A 178 -2.98 -17.57 0.72
N GLY A 179 -2.63 -16.68 -0.21
CA GLY A 179 -3.26 -16.58 -1.52
C GLY A 179 -3.00 -17.81 -2.39
N GLY A 180 -1.83 -18.43 -2.24
CA GLY A 180 -1.35 -19.55 -3.05
C GLY A 180 -0.45 -19.09 -4.18
N SER A 181 0.64 -19.82 -4.42
CA SER A 181 1.61 -19.51 -5.48
C SER A 181 1.01 -19.57 -6.89
N ASP A 182 -0.03 -20.39 -7.08
CA ASP A 182 -0.69 -20.58 -8.37
C ASP A 182 -1.40 -19.31 -8.87
N ALA A 183 -1.88 -18.46 -7.96
CA ALA A 183 -2.48 -17.17 -8.30
C ALA A 183 -1.47 -16.19 -8.92
N PHE A 184 -0.17 -16.41 -8.70
CA PHE A 184 0.92 -15.57 -9.21
C PHE A 184 1.91 -16.31 -10.12
N ALA A 185 1.57 -17.55 -10.52
CA ALA A 185 2.35 -18.30 -11.49
C ALA A 185 2.20 -17.67 -12.89
N SER A 186 3.19 -17.89 -13.77
CA SER A 186 3.27 -17.29 -15.11
C SER A 186 2.09 -17.62 -16.06
N GLY A 187 1.22 -18.55 -15.68
CA GLY A 187 -0.04 -18.89 -16.35
C GLY A 187 -1.31 -18.47 -15.62
N SER A 188 -1.22 -17.69 -14.53
CA SER A 188 -2.40 -17.30 -13.75
C SER A 188 -3.23 -16.22 -14.47
N PRO A 189 -4.55 -16.16 -14.22
CA PRO A 189 -5.42 -15.12 -14.77
C PRO A 189 -4.94 -13.71 -14.44
N ILE A 190 -4.33 -13.52 -13.27
CA ILE A 190 -3.78 -12.23 -12.81
C ILE A 190 -2.59 -11.80 -13.67
N VAL A 191 -1.65 -12.71 -13.95
CA VAL A 191 -0.50 -12.42 -14.82
C VAL A 191 -0.95 -12.22 -16.27
N ALA A 192 -1.97 -12.95 -16.73
CA ALA A 192 -2.56 -12.76 -18.06
C ALA A 192 -3.25 -11.39 -18.19
N GLN A 193 -3.99 -10.94 -17.17
CA GLN A 193 -4.56 -9.59 -17.14
C GLN A 193 -3.48 -8.50 -17.07
N MET A 194 -2.44 -8.68 -16.25
CA MET A 194 -1.33 -7.72 -16.21
C MET A 194 -0.66 -7.57 -17.59
N LYS A 195 -0.50 -8.67 -18.34
CA LYS A 195 0.01 -8.63 -19.72
C LYS A 195 -0.95 -7.95 -20.70
N ARG A 196 -2.26 -7.97 -20.46
CA ARG A 196 -3.26 -7.29 -21.29
C ARG A 196 -3.16 -5.77 -21.21
N PHE A 197 -2.63 -5.24 -20.11
CA PHE A 197 -2.49 -3.80 -19.88
C PHE A 197 -1.05 -3.26 -20.09
N GLN A 198 -0.11 -4.11 -20.53
CA GLN A 198 1.24 -3.70 -20.95
C GLN A 198 1.27 -3.42 -22.45
#